data_AF-A0A6I6JFI2-F1
#
_entry.id   AF-A0A6I6JFI2-F1
#
_cell.length_a   1.000
_cell.length_b   1.000
_cell.length_c   1.000
_cell.angle_alpha   90.00
_cell.angle_beta   90.00
_cell.angle_gamma   90.00
#
_symmetry.space_group_name_H-M   'P 1'
#
loop_
_entity.id
_entity.type
_entity.pdbx_description
1 polymer ?
#
loop_
_entity_poly.entity_id
_entity_poly.type
_entity_poly.pdbx_seq_one_letter_code
_entity_poly.pdbx_strand_id
1 'polypeptide(L)'
;MILFLGNCQADFPARALSRRGHDCAYKVLASPLTYTSHPGEIPLSLAGLAKTHGLDDYLHGRKLSHQFAPVDGSAPDLIVLSLFHENTPLFVHNEEGYIFFMDPRALTDKPEMMAWTQTHCRMFKPNPATYLERYGTMLARLRLDNPDVPVLILSRLSHFPAFGPDPFSYLEGWDELWRTAPETFKQWAHDLDNVHVLELDRIFGGIWSDSEKRIESLCPFLKIKLEETNGEVTGLHAQRDIEHIGPMPDRLAKKIEQFLETGKISYEEKETVPTLWRRQWRPARLDMETMLEKLRSGANYQGAEAVAGFFLDLGRDYTDLLVQAGDRMPVCHMTLHMVKAYGRIHRNPALAQWCDAQRKSAENFTANGPLYREAYIKRLEGMKRYALGGMDE
;
A
#
# COMPACT_ATOMS: atom_id res chain seq x y z
N MET A 1 4.80 9.84 -23.03
CA MET A 1 4.01 9.46 -21.83
C MET A 1 4.67 8.30 -21.11
N ILE A 2 4.82 8.38 -19.78
CA ILE A 2 5.25 7.27 -18.90
C ILE A 2 4.02 6.63 -18.27
N LEU A 3 3.87 5.31 -18.39
CA LEU A 3 2.72 4.58 -17.87
C LEU A 3 3.07 3.83 -16.59
N PHE A 4 2.43 4.18 -15.48
CA PHE A 4 2.57 3.52 -14.19
C PHE A 4 1.44 2.51 -13.96
N LEU A 5 1.79 1.25 -13.70
CA LEU A 5 0.86 0.18 -13.44
C LEU A 5 1.12 -0.43 -12.04
N GLY A 6 0.07 -0.62 -11.24
CA GLY A 6 0.18 -1.31 -9.96
C GLY A 6 -0.73 -0.77 -8.87
N ASN A 7 -0.21 -0.48 -7.68
CA ASN A 7 -0.97 0.09 -6.56
C ASN A 7 -0.41 1.46 -6.16
N CYS A 8 -0.62 1.90 -4.92
CA CYS A 8 -0.10 3.18 -4.42
C CYS A 8 1.42 3.33 -4.58
N GLN A 9 2.19 2.23 -4.59
CA GLN A 9 3.64 2.27 -4.79
C GLN A 9 4.04 2.71 -6.21
N ALA A 10 3.15 2.60 -7.19
CA ALA A 10 3.33 3.16 -8.52
C ALA A 10 2.77 4.59 -8.62
N ASP A 11 1.69 4.92 -7.89
CA ASP A 11 1.10 6.27 -7.87
C ASP A 11 2.08 7.33 -7.32
N PHE A 12 2.73 7.06 -6.19
CA PHE A 12 3.63 8.02 -5.57
C PHE A 12 4.80 8.47 -6.48
N PRO A 13 5.58 7.56 -7.11
CA PRO A 13 6.60 7.97 -8.06
C PRO A 13 6.02 8.60 -9.33
N ALA A 14 4.84 8.20 -9.80
CA ALA A 14 4.16 8.84 -10.94
C ALA A 14 3.87 10.32 -10.66
N ARG A 15 3.31 10.63 -9.49
CA ARG A 15 3.07 12.02 -9.06
C ARG A 15 4.36 12.79 -8.88
N ALA A 16 5.40 12.15 -8.32
CA ALA A 16 6.71 12.78 -8.17
C ALA A 16 7.33 13.15 -9.53
N LEU A 17 7.24 12.28 -10.54
CA LEU A 17 7.68 12.57 -11.92
C LEU A 17 6.81 13.62 -12.62
N SER A 18 5.50 13.58 -12.41
CA SER A 18 4.58 14.60 -12.96
C SER A 18 4.96 16.00 -12.46
N ARG A 19 5.31 16.13 -11.17
CA ARG A 19 5.82 17.40 -10.60
C ARG A 19 7.15 17.84 -11.20
N ARG A 20 7.91 16.93 -11.83
CA ARG A 20 9.15 17.21 -12.56
C ARG A 20 8.92 17.53 -14.03
N GLY A 21 7.67 17.56 -14.50
CA GLY A 21 7.31 17.94 -15.86
C GLY A 21 7.14 16.78 -16.83
N HIS A 22 7.20 15.53 -16.37
CA HIS A 22 6.93 14.38 -17.23
C HIS A 22 5.43 14.13 -17.39
N ASP A 23 5.02 13.76 -18.59
CA ASP A 23 3.66 13.28 -18.86
C ASP A 23 3.51 11.84 -18.32
N CYS A 24 2.70 11.66 -17.29
CA CYS A 24 2.51 10.38 -16.61
C CYS A 24 1.03 9.98 -16.56
N ALA A 25 0.76 8.71 -16.87
CA ALA A 25 -0.52 8.07 -16.62
C ALA A 25 -0.36 7.02 -15.52
N TYR A 26 -1.35 6.89 -14.63
CA TYR A 26 -1.36 5.88 -13.58
C TYR A 26 -2.63 5.03 -13.67
N LYS A 27 -2.44 3.70 -13.68
CA LYS A 27 -3.53 2.72 -13.68
C LYS A 27 -3.35 1.73 -12.54
N VAL A 28 -4.39 1.61 -11.71
CA VAL A 28 -4.44 0.65 -10.61
C VAL A 28 -4.69 -0.75 -11.15
N LEU A 29 -3.92 -1.75 -10.72
CA LEU A 29 -4.11 -3.16 -11.04
C LEU A 29 -4.64 -3.95 -9.83
N ALA A 30 -5.37 -5.03 -10.11
CA ALA A 30 -6.02 -5.89 -9.12
C ALA A 30 -5.29 -7.21 -8.93
N SER A 31 -4.92 -7.88 -10.02
CA SER A 31 -4.25 -9.18 -10.01
C SER A 31 -3.44 -9.35 -11.30
N PRO A 32 -2.27 -10.02 -11.23
CA PRO A 32 -1.55 -10.43 -12.44
C PRO A 32 -2.35 -11.37 -13.35
N LEU A 33 -3.33 -12.08 -12.78
CA LEU A 33 -4.13 -13.07 -13.51
C LEU A 33 -5.14 -12.46 -14.47
N THR A 34 -5.66 -11.26 -14.19
CA THR A 34 -6.76 -10.69 -14.98
C THR A 34 -6.33 -10.46 -16.42
N TYR A 35 -5.24 -9.72 -16.63
CA TYR A 35 -4.73 -9.45 -17.97
C TYR A 35 -4.40 -10.74 -18.73
N THR A 36 -3.75 -11.70 -18.07
CA THR A 36 -3.36 -12.97 -18.70
C THR A 36 -4.55 -13.87 -19.02
N SER A 37 -5.66 -13.75 -18.29
CA SER A 37 -6.85 -14.58 -18.51
C SER A 37 -7.65 -14.18 -19.74
N HIS A 38 -7.62 -12.89 -20.12
CA HIS A 38 -8.38 -12.36 -21.27
C HIS A 38 -7.77 -11.05 -21.80
N PRO A 39 -6.61 -11.10 -22.47
CA PRO A 39 -5.85 -9.90 -22.82
C PRO A 39 -6.52 -9.06 -23.91
N GLY A 40 -6.43 -7.73 -23.77
CA GLY A 40 -6.77 -6.73 -24.78
C GLY A 40 -8.19 -6.18 -24.72
N GLU A 41 -9.17 -6.96 -24.24
CA GLU A 41 -10.58 -6.55 -24.26
C GLU A 41 -11.32 -6.99 -23.00
N ILE A 42 -12.27 -6.16 -22.56
CA ILE A 42 -13.19 -6.50 -21.48
C ILE A 42 -14.22 -7.49 -22.03
N PRO A 43 -14.39 -8.70 -21.44
CA PRO A 43 -15.41 -9.65 -21.86
C PRO A 43 -16.81 -9.02 -21.90
N LEU A 44 -17.60 -9.32 -22.94
CA LEU A 44 -18.90 -8.69 -23.16
C LEU A 44 -19.89 -8.95 -21.99
N SER A 45 -19.85 -10.15 -21.43
CA SER A 45 -20.64 -10.53 -20.24
C SER A 45 -20.30 -9.65 -19.04
N LEU A 46 -19.00 -9.44 -18.77
CA LEU A 46 -18.53 -8.59 -17.69
C LEU A 46 -18.81 -7.10 -17.94
N ALA A 47 -18.64 -6.63 -19.18
CA ALA A 47 -18.98 -5.26 -19.57
C ALA A 47 -20.48 -4.98 -19.40
N GLY A 48 -21.33 -5.94 -19.79
CA GLY A 48 -22.77 -5.89 -19.58
C GLY A 48 -23.15 -5.84 -18.09
N LEU A 49 -22.50 -6.68 -17.27
CA LEU A 49 -22.68 -6.68 -15.82
C LEU A 49 -22.29 -5.32 -15.21
N ALA A 50 -21.14 -4.78 -15.61
CA ALA A 50 -20.63 -3.52 -15.10
C ALA A 50 -21.56 -2.35 -15.40
N LYS A 51 -22.05 -2.27 -16.65
CA LYS A 51 -22.99 -1.24 -17.10
C LYS A 51 -24.35 -1.34 -16.43
N THR A 52 -24.87 -2.56 -16.24
CA THR A 52 -26.24 -2.78 -15.78
C THR A 52 -26.37 -2.66 -14.26
N HIS A 53 -25.37 -3.14 -13.51
CA HIS A 53 -25.48 -3.25 -12.04
C HIS A 53 -24.50 -2.35 -11.27
N GLY A 54 -23.75 -1.49 -11.96
CA GLY A 54 -22.86 -0.51 -11.33
C GLY A 54 -21.66 -1.17 -10.64
N LEU A 55 -20.93 -2.03 -11.36
CA LEU A 55 -19.79 -2.75 -10.80
C LEU A 55 -18.64 -1.82 -10.39
N ASP A 56 -18.50 -0.66 -11.03
CA ASP A 56 -17.38 0.26 -10.84
C ASP A 56 -17.16 0.67 -9.37
N ASP A 57 -18.23 0.84 -8.59
CA ASP A 57 -18.18 1.18 -7.16
C ASP A 57 -17.48 0.09 -6.32
N TYR A 58 -17.53 -1.16 -6.79
CA TYR A 58 -17.00 -2.34 -6.13
C TYR A 58 -15.62 -2.77 -6.66
N LEU A 59 -15.07 -2.05 -7.64
CA LEU A 59 -13.72 -2.30 -8.18
C LEU A 59 -12.62 -1.51 -7.44
N HIS A 60 -12.99 -0.61 -6.54
CA HIS A 60 -12.04 0.21 -5.76
C HIS A 60 -11.00 0.93 -6.64
N GLY A 61 -11.46 1.53 -7.74
CA GLY A 61 -10.62 2.25 -8.71
C GLY A 61 -9.86 1.35 -9.71
N ARG A 62 -9.94 0.02 -9.59
CA ARG A 62 -9.36 -0.96 -10.54
C ARG A 62 -10.29 -1.15 -11.73
N LYS A 63 -10.45 -0.10 -12.53
CA LYS A 63 -11.31 -0.11 -13.72
C LYS A 63 -11.00 -1.32 -14.60
N LEU A 64 -12.04 -1.96 -15.12
CA LEU A 64 -11.88 -3.15 -15.98
C LEU A 64 -10.97 -2.88 -17.19
N SER A 65 -11.08 -1.69 -17.80
CA SER A 65 -10.21 -1.30 -18.91
C SER A 65 -8.73 -1.34 -18.54
N HIS A 66 -8.38 -0.95 -17.31
CA HIS A 66 -7.00 -1.01 -16.83
C HIS A 66 -6.53 -2.45 -16.59
N GLN A 67 -7.44 -3.38 -16.30
CA GLN A 67 -7.08 -4.76 -15.97
C GLN A 67 -6.91 -5.63 -17.21
N PHE A 68 -7.79 -5.45 -18.19
CA PHE A 68 -7.79 -6.26 -19.43
C PHE A 68 -6.99 -5.60 -20.55
N ALA A 69 -6.83 -4.27 -20.54
CA ALA A 69 -6.04 -3.51 -21.50
C ALA A 69 -5.15 -2.47 -20.77
N PRO A 70 -4.15 -2.92 -19.98
CA PRO A 70 -3.32 -2.02 -19.17
C PRO A 70 -2.58 -0.98 -20.02
N VAL A 71 -2.14 -1.36 -21.23
CA VAL A 71 -1.61 -0.43 -22.25
C VAL A 71 -2.67 -0.28 -23.33
N ASP A 72 -3.32 0.87 -23.38
CA ASP A 72 -4.32 1.22 -24.39
C ASP A 72 -3.88 2.49 -25.15
N GLY A 73 -4.29 2.60 -26.42
CA GLY A 73 -3.97 3.76 -27.24
C GLY A 73 -2.52 3.80 -27.74
N SER A 74 -1.88 4.97 -27.65
CA SER A 74 -0.51 5.17 -28.12
C SER A 74 0.50 4.49 -27.21
N ALA A 75 1.50 3.83 -27.80
CA ALA A 75 2.59 3.19 -27.06
C ALA A 75 3.28 4.22 -26.13
N PRO A 76 3.41 3.93 -24.82
CA PRO A 76 4.14 4.80 -23.91
C PRO A 76 5.64 4.70 -24.16
N ASP A 77 6.39 5.71 -23.70
CA ASP A 77 7.85 5.72 -23.79
C ASP A 77 8.49 4.73 -22.79
N LEU A 78 7.77 4.44 -21.70
CA LEU A 78 8.17 3.55 -20.63
C LEU A 78 6.94 3.04 -19.88
N ILE A 79 6.95 1.75 -19.54
CA ILE A 79 6.02 1.17 -18.57
C ILE A 79 6.76 0.94 -17.26
N VAL A 80 6.27 1.52 -16.18
CA VAL A 80 6.77 1.31 -14.82
C VAL A 80 5.77 0.45 -14.05
N LEU A 81 6.19 -0.72 -13.55
CA LEU A 81 5.33 -1.58 -12.75
C LEU A 81 5.85 -1.74 -11.32
N SER A 82 4.99 -1.55 -10.33
CA SER A 82 5.27 -2.01 -8.96
C SER A 82 4.85 -3.46 -8.77
N LEU A 83 5.55 -4.23 -7.93
CA LEU A 83 4.95 -5.44 -7.35
C LEU A 83 3.76 -5.03 -6.47
N PHE A 84 2.54 -5.14 -6.99
CA PHE A 84 1.32 -4.66 -6.36
C PHE A 84 0.63 -5.74 -5.51
N HIS A 85 -0.20 -5.32 -4.56
CA HIS A 85 -0.98 -6.26 -3.75
C HIS A 85 -2.07 -6.90 -4.60
N GLU A 86 -2.17 -8.21 -4.53
CA GLU A 86 -3.23 -8.92 -5.22
C GLU A 86 -4.54 -8.80 -4.42
N ASN A 87 -5.54 -8.18 -5.04
CA ASN A 87 -6.84 -7.99 -4.43
C ASN A 87 -7.62 -9.29 -4.46
N THR A 88 -8.07 -9.73 -3.27
CA THR A 88 -8.79 -10.98 -3.10
C THR A 88 -10.11 -10.74 -2.36
N PRO A 89 -11.14 -11.59 -2.61
CA PRO A 89 -11.12 -12.73 -3.52
C PRO A 89 -11.19 -12.35 -5.01
N LEU A 90 -10.76 -13.28 -5.87
CA LEU A 90 -10.94 -13.18 -7.33
C LEU A 90 -12.11 -14.06 -7.76
N PHE A 91 -12.73 -13.67 -8.88
CA PHE A 91 -13.81 -14.40 -9.53
C PHE A 91 -13.29 -14.89 -10.88
N VAL A 92 -13.54 -16.16 -11.19
CA VAL A 92 -13.28 -16.72 -12.52
C VAL A 92 -14.61 -17.14 -13.13
N HIS A 93 -14.85 -16.71 -14.37
CA HIS A 93 -16.02 -17.10 -15.13
C HIS A 93 -15.89 -18.56 -15.59
N ASN A 94 -16.91 -19.38 -15.34
CA ASN A 94 -16.85 -20.83 -15.52
C ASN A 94 -16.79 -21.25 -16.99
N GLU A 95 -17.38 -20.47 -17.89
CA GLU A 95 -17.41 -20.75 -19.34
C GLU A 95 -16.30 -20.00 -20.09
N GLU A 96 -16.33 -18.66 -20.06
CA GLU A 96 -15.33 -17.81 -20.73
C GLU A 96 -13.93 -17.78 -20.07
N GLY A 97 -13.76 -18.26 -18.85
CA GLY A 97 -12.45 -18.43 -18.21
C GLY A 97 -11.73 -17.15 -17.75
N TYR A 98 -12.28 -15.97 -18.00
CA TYR A 98 -11.67 -14.71 -17.54
C TYR A 98 -11.71 -14.56 -16.03
N ILE A 99 -10.73 -13.86 -15.47
CA ILE A 99 -10.53 -13.64 -14.04
C ILE A 99 -10.63 -12.16 -13.72
N PHE A 100 -11.41 -11.78 -12.72
CA PHE A 100 -11.54 -10.38 -12.29
C PHE A 100 -11.68 -10.26 -10.78
N PHE A 101 -11.39 -9.06 -10.26
CA PHE A 101 -11.64 -8.70 -8.88
C PHE A 101 -12.98 -7.99 -8.75
N MET A 102 -13.68 -8.24 -7.65
CA MET A 102 -14.86 -7.48 -7.22
C MET A 102 -14.95 -7.56 -5.70
N ASP A 103 -15.28 -6.46 -5.02
CA ASP A 103 -15.56 -6.48 -3.59
C ASP A 103 -16.77 -7.39 -3.29
N PRO A 104 -16.66 -8.39 -2.39
CA PRO A 104 -17.78 -9.24 -1.99
C PRO A 104 -19.02 -8.49 -1.48
N ARG A 105 -18.88 -7.24 -1.00
CA ARG A 105 -20.03 -6.37 -0.66
C ARG A 105 -20.98 -6.15 -1.83
N ALA A 106 -20.49 -6.23 -3.07
CA ALA A 106 -21.34 -6.16 -4.24
C ALA A 106 -22.41 -7.28 -4.25
N LEU A 107 -22.06 -8.46 -3.75
CA LEU A 107 -22.97 -9.61 -3.66
C LEU A 107 -24.06 -9.39 -2.60
N THR A 108 -23.76 -8.65 -1.52
CA THR A 108 -24.76 -8.33 -0.49
C THR A 108 -25.63 -7.15 -0.89
N ASP A 109 -25.05 -6.14 -1.52
CA ASP A 109 -25.73 -4.90 -1.86
C ASP A 109 -26.58 -5.03 -3.13
N LYS A 110 -26.26 -5.98 -4.02
CA LYS A 110 -26.91 -6.17 -5.33
C LYS A 110 -27.31 -7.65 -5.53
N PRO A 111 -28.57 -8.03 -5.19
CA PRO A 111 -29.04 -9.41 -5.34
C PRO A 111 -28.90 -10.00 -6.75
N GLU A 112 -29.06 -9.17 -7.79
CA GLU A 112 -28.88 -9.60 -9.19
C GLU A 112 -27.42 -9.98 -9.50
N MET A 113 -26.47 -9.24 -8.93
CA MET A 113 -25.04 -9.55 -9.07
C MET A 113 -24.67 -10.84 -8.35
N MET A 114 -25.28 -11.09 -7.19
CA MET A 114 -25.16 -12.37 -6.48
C MET A 114 -25.68 -13.52 -7.33
N ALA A 115 -26.89 -13.40 -7.88
CA ALA A 115 -27.50 -14.43 -8.72
C ALA A 115 -26.65 -14.73 -9.98
N TRP A 116 -26.15 -13.68 -10.66
CA TRP A 116 -25.27 -13.85 -11.80
C TRP A 116 -23.95 -14.53 -11.40
N THR A 117 -23.32 -14.08 -10.31
CA THR A 117 -22.03 -14.62 -9.83
C THR A 117 -22.15 -16.08 -9.41
N GLN A 118 -23.22 -16.46 -8.72
CA GLN A 118 -23.47 -17.87 -8.32
C GLN A 118 -23.70 -18.79 -9.53
N THR A 119 -24.25 -18.24 -10.61
CA THR A 119 -24.53 -19.00 -11.84
C THR A 119 -23.27 -19.17 -12.68
N HIS A 120 -22.53 -18.07 -12.89
CA HIS A 120 -21.50 -18.00 -13.93
C HIS A 120 -20.07 -18.01 -13.41
N CYS A 121 -19.85 -17.80 -12.11
CA CYS A 121 -18.51 -17.63 -11.56
C CYS A 121 -18.24 -18.58 -10.39
N ARG A 122 -16.95 -18.79 -10.13
CA ARG A 122 -16.45 -19.31 -8.85
C ARG A 122 -15.47 -18.33 -8.24
N MET A 123 -15.54 -18.22 -6.92
CA MET A 123 -14.66 -17.37 -6.13
C MET A 123 -13.42 -18.17 -5.69
N PHE A 124 -12.24 -17.59 -5.79
CA PHE A 124 -11.01 -18.22 -5.31
C PHE A 124 -10.00 -17.19 -4.79
N LYS A 125 -9.04 -17.69 -4.03
CA LYS A 125 -7.89 -16.92 -3.55
C LYS A 125 -6.61 -17.54 -4.14
N PRO A 126 -5.83 -16.79 -4.94
CA PRO A 126 -4.56 -17.28 -5.45
C PRO A 126 -3.60 -17.65 -4.32
N ASN A 127 -2.77 -18.68 -4.53
CA ASN A 127 -1.72 -19.03 -3.57
C ASN A 127 -0.66 -17.91 -3.56
N PRO A 128 -0.38 -17.27 -2.40
CA PRO A 128 0.67 -16.25 -2.31
C PRO A 128 2.04 -16.76 -2.80
N ALA A 129 2.39 -18.02 -2.52
CA ALA A 129 3.69 -18.58 -2.88
C ALA A 129 3.98 -18.61 -4.40
N THR A 130 2.95 -18.57 -5.24
CA THR A 130 3.11 -18.54 -6.71
C THR A 130 2.90 -17.14 -7.31
N TYR A 131 2.88 -16.08 -6.48
CA TYR A 131 2.67 -14.70 -6.94
C TYR A 131 3.70 -14.27 -7.99
N LEU A 132 5.00 -14.50 -7.73
CA LEU A 132 6.05 -14.11 -8.66
C LEU A 132 5.93 -14.85 -10.01
N GLU A 133 5.58 -16.14 -10.01
CA GLU A 133 5.34 -16.89 -11.24
C GLU A 133 4.19 -16.29 -12.07
N ARG A 134 3.05 -15.99 -11.43
CA ARG A 134 1.92 -15.34 -12.09
C ARG A 134 2.29 -13.96 -12.62
N TYR A 135 3.05 -13.19 -11.84
CA TYR A 135 3.55 -11.89 -12.24
C TYR A 135 4.48 -11.98 -13.45
N GLY A 136 5.39 -12.96 -13.48
CA GLY A 136 6.25 -13.25 -14.63
C GLY A 136 5.46 -13.60 -15.89
N THR A 137 4.36 -14.35 -15.75
CA THR A 137 3.46 -14.65 -16.88
C THR A 137 2.80 -13.39 -17.43
N MET A 138 2.33 -12.50 -16.54
CA MET A 138 1.79 -11.19 -16.93
C MET A 138 2.85 -10.32 -17.61
N LEU A 139 4.08 -10.29 -17.10
CA LEU A 139 5.19 -9.56 -17.71
C LEU A 139 5.51 -10.08 -19.11
N ALA A 140 5.64 -11.39 -19.28
CA ALA A 140 5.90 -12.00 -20.58
C ALA A 140 4.81 -11.64 -21.59
N ARG A 141 3.54 -11.64 -21.16
CA ARG A 141 2.42 -11.20 -22.00
C ARG A 141 2.50 -9.72 -22.35
N LEU A 142 2.75 -8.87 -21.36
CA LEU A 142 2.90 -7.43 -21.55
C LEU A 142 4.04 -7.11 -22.54
N ARG A 143 5.14 -7.87 -22.48
CA ARG A 143 6.26 -7.77 -23.42
C ARG A 143 5.86 -8.17 -24.83
N LEU A 144 5.18 -9.31 -24.97
CA LEU A 144 4.68 -9.80 -26.26
C LEU A 144 3.80 -8.75 -26.95
N ASP A 145 2.91 -8.11 -26.19
CA ASP A 145 1.97 -7.13 -26.74
C ASP A 145 2.60 -5.74 -26.97
N ASN A 146 3.79 -5.45 -26.42
CA ASN A 146 4.45 -4.13 -26.50
C ASN A 146 5.97 -4.23 -26.78
N PRO A 147 6.43 -4.95 -27.82
CA PRO A 147 7.83 -5.38 -27.97
C PRO A 147 8.88 -4.26 -27.95
N ASP A 148 8.54 -3.04 -28.34
CA ASP A 148 9.51 -1.93 -28.39
C ASP A 148 9.54 -1.06 -27.12
N VAL A 149 8.58 -1.24 -26.21
CA VAL A 149 8.44 -0.39 -25.02
C VAL A 149 9.25 -0.96 -23.86
N PRO A 150 10.18 -0.19 -23.25
CA PRO A 150 10.89 -0.66 -22.06
C PRO A 150 9.94 -0.86 -20.88
N VAL A 151 10.24 -1.88 -20.07
CA VAL A 151 9.50 -2.19 -18.85
C VAL A 151 10.45 -2.08 -17.66
N LEU A 152 10.14 -1.18 -16.73
CA LEU A 152 10.90 -0.99 -15.49
C LEU A 152 10.08 -1.48 -14.30
N ILE A 153 10.54 -2.51 -13.64
CA ILE A 153 9.91 -3.10 -12.46
C ILE A 153 10.48 -2.44 -11.22
N LEU A 154 9.64 -1.80 -10.43
CA LEU A 154 9.95 -1.40 -9.06
C LEU A 154 9.88 -2.68 -8.21
N SER A 155 11.04 -3.14 -7.73
CA SER A 155 11.08 -4.25 -6.77
C SER A 155 10.36 -3.86 -5.47
N ARG A 156 10.34 -4.76 -4.49
CA ARG A 156 9.77 -4.48 -3.17
C ARG A 156 10.85 -4.55 -2.12
N LEU A 157 10.71 -3.78 -1.04
CA LEU A 157 11.68 -3.77 0.06
C LEU A 157 11.66 -5.12 0.78
N SER A 158 12.82 -5.66 1.06
CA SER A 158 13.00 -6.93 1.76
C SER A 158 12.70 -6.85 3.26
N HIS A 159 12.36 -7.97 3.87
CA HIS A 159 12.04 -8.07 5.30
C HIS A 159 13.32 -8.22 6.15
N PHE A 160 14.11 -7.15 6.25
CA PHE A 160 15.30 -7.15 7.08
C PHE A 160 14.98 -7.02 8.58
N PRO A 161 15.71 -7.72 9.48
CA PRO A 161 15.49 -7.65 10.93
C PRO A 161 15.59 -6.24 11.54
N ALA A 162 16.40 -5.36 10.95
CA ALA A 162 16.51 -3.97 11.43
C ALA A 162 15.25 -3.14 11.20
N PHE A 163 14.29 -3.64 10.41
CA PHE A 163 13.04 -2.94 10.10
C PHE A 163 11.94 -3.19 11.13
N GLY A 164 12.32 -3.62 12.32
CA GLY A 164 11.42 -4.01 13.39
C GLY A 164 10.52 -2.88 13.95
N PRO A 165 9.43 -3.21 14.67
CA PRO A 165 8.98 -4.58 14.94
C PRO A 165 8.55 -5.26 13.62
N ASP A 166 8.52 -6.59 13.57
CA ASP A 166 8.54 -7.41 12.33
C ASP A 166 8.05 -6.68 11.07
N PRO A 167 8.83 -6.63 9.98
CA PRO A 167 8.43 -5.91 8.78
C PRO A 167 7.09 -6.45 8.22
N PHE A 168 6.23 -5.53 7.82
CA PHE A 168 4.91 -5.78 7.26
C PHE A 168 4.86 -5.32 5.81
N SER A 169 4.33 -6.22 4.99
CA SER A 169 3.99 -5.94 3.62
C SER A 169 2.55 -6.35 3.35
N TYR A 170 1.84 -5.53 2.60
CA TYR A 170 0.48 -5.78 2.15
C TYR A 170 0.43 -6.74 0.94
N LEU A 171 1.58 -7.08 0.33
CA LEU A 171 1.65 -8.22 -0.59
C LEU A 171 1.72 -9.48 0.26
N GLU A 172 0.63 -10.24 0.24
CA GLU A 172 0.54 -11.48 1.00
C GLU A 172 1.66 -12.46 0.62
N GLY A 173 2.26 -13.11 1.63
CA GLY A 173 3.37 -14.04 1.48
C GLY A 173 4.74 -13.41 1.19
N TRP A 174 4.84 -12.07 1.16
CA TRP A 174 6.11 -11.40 0.88
C TRP A 174 7.19 -11.67 1.94
N ASP A 175 6.81 -11.92 3.19
CA ASP A 175 7.67 -12.33 4.30
C ASP A 175 8.43 -13.66 4.06
N GLU A 176 7.92 -14.49 3.18
CA GLU A 176 8.59 -15.69 2.68
C GLU A 176 9.28 -15.44 1.33
N LEU A 177 8.57 -14.85 0.38
CA LEU A 177 9.00 -14.69 -1.02
C LEU A 177 10.22 -13.79 -1.19
N TRP A 178 10.42 -12.77 -0.34
CA TRP A 178 11.50 -11.81 -0.52
C TRP A 178 12.89 -12.46 -0.57
N ARG A 179 13.06 -13.65 0.03
CA ARG A 179 14.33 -14.38 0.06
C ARG A 179 14.73 -14.94 -1.31
N THR A 180 13.76 -15.35 -2.11
CA THR A 180 13.98 -15.93 -3.44
C THR A 180 13.75 -14.93 -4.57
N ALA A 181 13.03 -13.84 -4.30
CA ALA A 181 12.70 -12.80 -5.27
C ALA A 181 13.92 -12.22 -6.03
N PRO A 182 15.10 -11.98 -5.42
CA PRO A 182 16.26 -11.46 -6.16
C PRO A 182 16.69 -12.35 -7.33
N GLU A 183 16.55 -13.67 -7.21
CA GLU A 183 16.90 -14.58 -8.29
C GLU A 183 15.85 -14.53 -9.40
N THR A 184 14.57 -14.50 -9.03
CA THR A 184 13.46 -14.30 -9.98
C THR A 184 13.59 -12.97 -10.74
N PHE A 185 14.00 -11.90 -10.07
CA PHE A 185 14.20 -10.59 -10.71
C PHE A 185 15.32 -10.61 -11.74
N LYS A 186 16.45 -11.25 -11.42
CA LYS A 186 17.55 -11.45 -12.38
C LYS A 186 17.08 -12.29 -13.56
N GLN A 187 16.31 -13.34 -13.29
CA GLN A 187 15.75 -14.18 -14.33
C GLN A 187 14.84 -13.38 -15.26
N TRP A 188 13.91 -12.56 -14.75
CA TRP A 188 13.08 -11.72 -15.61
C TRP A 188 13.88 -10.73 -16.44
N ALA A 189 14.87 -10.06 -15.84
CA ALA A 189 15.71 -9.09 -16.57
C ALA A 189 16.62 -9.75 -17.62
N HIS A 190 16.90 -11.05 -17.48
CA HIS A 190 17.68 -11.83 -18.43
C HIS A 190 16.81 -12.46 -19.53
N ASP A 191 15.70 -13.09 -19.16
CA ASP A 191 14.87 -13.91 -20.05
C ASP A 191 13.85 -13.08 -20.85
N LEU A 192 13.50 -11.88 -20.38
CA LEU A 192 12.52 -11.01 -21.04
C LEU A 192 13.20 -9.75 -21.60
N ASP A 193 13.16 -9.61 -22.92
CA ASP A 193 13.75 -8.46 -23.61
C ASP A 193 13.18 -7.13 -23.11
N ASN A 194 14.10 -6.19 -22.86
CA ASN A 194 13.80 -4.82 -22.41
C ASN A 194 13.03 -4.74 -21.07
N VAL A 195 13.16 -5.77 -20.23
CA VAL A 195 12.71 -5.75 -18.83
C VAL A 195 13.88 -5.41 -17.92
N HIS A 196 13.69 -4.42 -17.06
CA HIS A 196 14.68 -3.94 -16.11
C HIS A 196 14.09 -3.94 -14.71
N VAL A 197 14.91 -4.21 -13.69
CA VAL A 197 14.46 -4.22 -12.29
C VAL A 197 15.21 -3.15 -11.49
N LEU A 198 14.44 -2.23 -10.92
CA LEU A 198 14.92 -1.21 -10.00
C LEU A 198 14.83 -1.72 -8.56
N GLU A 199 15.98 -1.94 -7.94
CA GLU A 199 16.13 -2.57 -6.63
C GLU A 199 15.86 -1.56 -5.50
N LEU A 200 14.68 -1.67 -4.87
CA LEU A 200 14.28 -0.80 -3.77
C LEU A 200 15.18 -0.95 -2.54
N ASP A 201 15.74 -2.12 -2.27
CA ASP A 201 16.67 -2.31 -1.15
C ASP A 201 17.92 -1.43 -1.29
N ARG A 202 18.45 -1.30 -2.51
CA ARG A 202 19.62 -0.46 -2.78
C ARG A 202 19.29 1.02 -2.68
N ILE A 203 18.14 1.42 -3.24
CA ILE A 203 17.66 2.80 -3.17
C ILE A 203 17.40 3.19 -1.71
N PHE A 204 16.73 2.32 -0.95
CA PHE A 204 16.49 2.53 0.46
C PHE A 204 17.80 2.56 1.26
N GLY A 205 18.81 1.79 0.86
CA GLY A 205 20.15 1.86 1.43
C GLY A 205 20.80 3.24 1.27
N GLY A 206 20.61 3.88 0.12
CA GLY A 206 21.04 5.25 -0.12
C GLY A 206 20.28 6.26 0.77
N ILE A 207 18.96 6.15 0.83
CA ILE A 207 18.10 6.97 1.72
C ILE A 207 18.54 6.80 3.18
N TRP A 208 18.77 5.56 3.59
CA TRP A 208 19.25 5.20 4.92
C TRP A 208 20.59 5.86 5.23
N SER A 209 21.54 5.80 4.29
CA SER A 209 22.87 6.40 4.44
C SER A 209 22.83 7.93 4.63
N ASP A 210 21.90 8.60 3.95
CA ASP A 210 21.69 10.05 4.01
C ASP A 210 20.87 10.50 5.24
N SER A 211 20.29 9.55 5.97
CA SER A 211 19.42 9.81 7.12
C SER A 211 20.15 9.62 8.45
N GLU A 212 19.41 9.78 9.54
CA GLU A 212 19.86 9.44 10.89
C GLU A 212 20.01 7.92 11.13
N LYS A 213 19.75 7.10 10.11
CA LYS A 213 19.86 5.63 10.16
C LYS A 213 18.92 5.03 11.20
N ARG A 214 17.68 5.53 11.23
CA ARG A 214 16.59 5.11 12.11
C ARG A 214 15.38 4.71 11.27
N ILE A 215 14.91 3.47 11.42
CA ILE A 215 13.80 2.97 10.63
C ILE A 215 12.50 3.70 10.98
N GLU A 216 12.33 4.10 12.24
CA GLU A 216 11.16 4.80 12.75
C GLU A 216 10.89 6.10 12.00
N SER A 217 11.95 6.85 11.68
CA SER A 217 11.83 8.12 10.94
C SER A 217 11.47 7.93 9.46
N LEU A 218 11.83 6.78 8.88
CA LEU A 218 11.67 6.49 7.46
C LEU A 218 10.36 5.73 7.17
N CYS A 219 10.00 4.80 8.06
CA CYS A 219 8.86 3.89 7.98
C CYS A 219 8.09 3.92 9.32
N PRO A 220 7.43 5.02 9.67
CA PRO A 220 6.89 5.23 11.02
C PRO A 220 5.64 4.40 11.34
N PHE A 221 4.89 3.98 10.33
CA PHE A 221 3.59 3.35 10.52
C PHE A 221 3.72 1.90 11.01
N LEU A 222 2.86 1.54 11.97
CA LEU A 222 2.75 0.20 12.51
C LEU A 222 1.40 -0.41 12.17
N LYS A 223 1.41 -1.68 11.77
CA LYS A 223 0.24 -2.55 11.76
C LYS A 223 0.13 -3.21 13.13
N ILE A 224 -0.94 -2.88 13.86
CA ILE A 224 -1.19 -3.42 15.20
C ILE A 224 -2.33 -4.44 15.13
N LYS A 225 -2.10 -5.62 15.69
CA LYS A 225 -3.12 -6.63 16.00
C LYS A 225 -3.18 -6.77 17.51
N LEU A 226 -4.36 -6.56 18.08
CA LEU A 226 -4.60 -6.76 19.51
C LEU A 226 -5.10 -8.18 19.75
N GLU A 227 -4.68 -8.76 20.88
CA GLU A 227 -5.25 -9.99 21.43
C GLU A 227 -6.17 -9.61 22.58
N GLU A 228 -7.37 -10.16 22.60
CA GLU A 228 -8.41 -9.76 23.54
C GLU A 228 -9.06 -10.97 24.20
N THR A 229 -9.27 -10.88 25.51
CA THR A 229 -10.00 -11.86 26.30
C THR A 229 -11.06 -11.13 27.12
N ASN A 230 -12.33 -11.54 26.99
CA ASN A 230 -13.47 -10.92 27.69
C ASN A 230 -13.57 -9.38 27.50
N GLY A 231 -13.14 -8.86 26.34
CA GLY A 231 -13.16 -7.43 26.02
C GLY A 231 -11.95 -6.63 26.53
N GLU A 232 -11.03 -7.27 27.25
CA GLU A 232 -9.78 -6.65 27.70
C GLU A 232 -8.63 -7.02 26.77
N VAL A 233 -7.72 -6.08 26.51
CA VAL A 233 -6.52 -6.32 25.70
C VAL A 233 -5.49 -7.06 26.54
N THR A 234 -5.15 -8.29 26.14
CA THR A 234 -4.20 -9.17 26.85
C THR A 234 -2.84 -9.27 26.15
N GLY A 235 -2.77 -8.84 24.89
CA GLY A 235 -1.56 -8.93 24.10
C GLY A 235 -1.61 -8.02 22.87
N LEU A 236 -0.46 -7.84 22.24
CA LEU A 236 -0.37 -7.12 20.97
C LEU A 236 0.75 -7.71 20.10
N HIS A 237 0.50 -7.67 18.81
CA HIS A 237 1.51 -7.93 17.79
C HIS A 237 1.61 -6.68 16.91
N ALA A 238 2.79 -6.08 16.88
CA ALA A 238 3.08 -4.90 16.08
C ALA A 238 4.02 -5.30 14.93
N GLN A 239 3.74 -4.79 13.74
CA GLN A 239 4.57 -5.00 12.56
C GLN A 239 4.81 -3.66 11.87
N ARG A 240 5.99 -3.40 11.32
CA ARG A 240 6.30 -2.11 10.69
C ARG A 240 5.96 -2.12 9.21
N ASP A 241 5.15 -1.17 8.79
CA ASP A 241 4.85 -0.96 7.37
C ASP A 241 6.11 -0.50 6.61
N ILE A 242 6.63 -1.36 5.75
CA ILE A 242 7.82 -1.08 4.92
C ILE A 242 7.48 -0.57 3.51
N GLU A 243 6.21 -0.25 3.23
CA GLU A 243 5.78 0.24 1.93
C GLU A 243 5.63 1.75 1.87
N HIS A 244 5.30 2.37 3.01
CA HIS A 244 5.16 3.81 3.13
C HIS A 244 6.46 4.43 3.62
N ILE A 245 7.36 4.71 2.68
CA ILE A 245 8.69 5.30 2.95
C ILE A 245 8.71 6.75 2.46
N GLY A 246 8.84 7.72 3.36
CA GLY A 246 8.65 9.14 3.04
C GLY A 246 9.50 9.65 1.87
N PRO A 247 10.83 9.46 1.90
CA PRO A 247 11.72 9.94 0.83
C PRO A 247 11.75 9.09 -0.45
N MET A 248 11.13 7.91 -0.44
CA MET A 248 11.25 6.94 -1.54
C MET A 248 10.67 7.44 -2.88
N PRO A 249 9.47 8.06 -2.95
CA PRO A 249 8.88 8.47 -4.22
C PRO A 249 9.77 9.42 -5.03
N ASP A 250 10.35 10.43 -4.39
CA ASP A 250 11.22 11.39 -5.07
C ASP A 250 12.57 10.77 -5.47
N ARG A 251 13.07 9.80 -4.69
CA ARG A 251 14.28 9.05 -5.04
C ARG A 251 14.04 8.12 -6.24
N LEU A 252 12.91 7.42 -6.28
CA LEU A 252 12.50 6.60 -7.42
C LEU A 252 12.27 7.44 -8.67
N ALA A 253 11.61 8.60 -8.55
CA ALA A 253 11.40 9.52 -9.67
C ALA A 253 12.71 9.90 -10.36
N LYS A 254 13.75 10.27 -9.59
CA LYS A 254 15.09 10.57 -10.15
C LYS A 254 15.72 9.38 -10.86
N LYS A 255 15.55 8.17 -10.33
CA LYS A 255 16.08 6.94 -10.94
C LYS A 255 15.36 6.59 -12.24
N ILE A 256 14.05 6.77 -12.28
CA ILE A 256 13.24 6.54 -13.48
C ILE A 256 13.58 7.59 -14.56
N GLU A 257 13.75 8.85 -14.19
CA GLU A 257 14.19 9.92 -15.11
C GLU A 257 15.57 9.62 -15.70
N GLN A 258 16.54 9.22 -14.87
CA GLN A 258 17.85 8.78 -15.34
C GLN A 258 17.76 7.57 -16.28
N PHE A 259 16.87 6.62 -15.98
CA PHE A 259 16.65 5.46 -16.84
C PHE A 259 16.09 5.87 -18.20
N LEU A 260 15.14 6.81 -18.25
CA LEU A 260 14.59 7.35 -19.50
C LEU A 260 15.68 8.02 -20.36
N GLU A 261 16.60 8.75 -19.75
CA GLU A 261 17.68 9.45 -20.46
C GLU A 261 18.78 8.50 -20.97
N THR A 262 19.08 7.43 -20.22
CA THR A 262 20.29 6.62 -20.46
C THR A 262 20.01 5.18 -20.88
N GLY A 263 18.78 4.70 -20.72
CA GLY A 263 18.39 3.30 -20.88
C GLY A 263 19.02 2.35 -19.86
N LYS A 264 19.62 2.87 -18.78
CA LYS A 264 20.39 2.07 -17.81
C LYS A 264 20.04 2.43 -16.38
N ILE A 265 19.96 1.41 -15.54
CA ILE A 265 19.87 1.58 -14.09
C ILE A 265 21.29 1.74 -13.55
N SER A 266 21.53 2.84 -12.84
CA SER A 266 22.78 3.04 -12.11
C SER A 266 22.49 3.36 -10.64
N TYR A 267 23.37 2.88 -9.78
CA TYR A 267 23.30 3.12 -8.34
C TYR A 267 24.52 3.89 -7.90
N GLU A 268 24.33 4.86 -7.01
CA GLU A 268 25.40 5.56 -6.33
C GLU A 268 26.13 4.61 -5.38
N GLU A 269 27.38 4.94 -4.99
CA GLU A 269 28.18 4.11 -4.08
C GLU A 269 27.47 3.82 -2.75
N LYS A 270 26.70 4.79 -2.24
CA LYS A 270 25.90 4.66 -1.02
C LYS A 270 24.60 3.87 -1.19
N GLU A 271 24.15 3.64 -2.43
CA GLU A 271 22.95 2.86 -2.73
C GLU A 271 23.27 1.36 -2.71
N THR A 272 23.52 0.88 -1.50
CA THR A 272 23.88 -0.50 -1.18
C THR A 272 23.10 -0.97 0.03
N VAL A 273 22.89 -2.29 0.16
CA VAL A 273 22.22 -2.87 1.31
C VAL A 273 23.18 -2.88 2.51
N PRO A 274 22.94 -2.07 3.56
CA PRO A 274 23.85 -1.98 4.70
C PRO A 274 23.89 -3.28 5.51
N THR A 275 25.09 -3.71 5.94
CA THR A 275 25.23 -4.89 6.80
C THR A 275 24.50 -4.74 8.14
N LEU A 276 24.30 -3.50 8.61
CA LEU A 276 23.53 -3.17 9.80
C LEU A 276 22.09 -3.70 9.72
N TRP A 277 21.50 -3.80 8.53
CA TRP A 277 20.12 -4.26 8.38
C TRP A 277 19.91 -5.72 8.80
N ARG A 278 20.99 -6.51 8.86
CA ARG A 278 20.97 -7.89 9.36
C ARG A 278 20.91 -7.98 10.89
N ARG A 279 21.13 -6.87 11.61
CA ARG A 279 21.04 -6.84 13.07
C ARG A 279 19.59 -6.68 13.50
N GLN A 280 19.26 -7.31 14.62
CA GLN A 280 17.94 -7.14 15.23
C GLN A 280 17.68 -5.66 15.53
N TRP A 281 16.46 -5.22 15.21
CA TRP A 281 15.99 -3.87 15.49
C TRP A 281 16.14 -3.52 16.97
N ARG A 282 16.52 -2.27 17.23
CA ARG A 282 16.56 -1.69 18.57
C ARG A 282 15.74 -0.40 18.54
N PRO A 283 14.61 -0.33 19.26
CA PRO A 283 13.77 0.86 19.22
C PRO A 283 14.52 2.09 19.72
N ALA A 284 14.41 3.18 18.96
CA ALA A 284 14.77 4.50 19.48
C ALA A 284 13.59 5.07 20.28
N ARG A 285 13.80 5.37 21.56
CA ARG A 285 12.79 6.06 22.37
C ARG A 285 12.86 7.56 22.13
N LEU A 286 11.69 8.17 21.97
CA LEU A 286 11.52 9.61 21.93
C LEU A 286 11.15 10.11 23.32
N ASP A 287 11.71 11.25 23.74
CA ASP A 287 11.18 11.95 24.91
C ASP A 287 9.83 12.62 24.59
N MET A 288 9.11 13.04 25.63
CA MET A 288 7.77 13.60 25.48
C MET A 288 7.74 14.91 24.70
N GLU A 289 8.76 15.74 24.86
CA GLU A 289 8.83 17.04 24.19
C GLU A 289 8.95 16.82 22.68
N THR A 290 9.85 15.93 22.29
CA THR A 290 10.04 15.50 20.90
C THR A 290 8.78 14.83 20.33
N MET A 291 8.10 13.98 21.10
CA MET A 291 6.84 13.38 20.67
C MET A 291 5.77 14.45 20.41
N LEU A 292 5.61 15.40 21.32
CA LEU A 292 4.62 16.47 21.18
C LEU A 292 4.93 17.40 20.00
N GLU A 293 6.21 17.74 19.79
CA GLU A 293 6.65 18.51 18.63
C GLU A 293 6.27 17.81 17.32
N LYS A 294 6.60 16.53 17.19
CA LYS A 294 6.29 15.71 16.02
C LYS A 294 4.78 15.57 15.77
N LEU A 295 3.97 15.42 16.82
CA LEU A 295 2.50 15.37 16.70
C LEU A 295 1.92 16.70 16.21
N ARG A 296 2.52 17.83 16.61
CA ARG A 296 2.05 19.19 16.28
C ARG A 296 2.59 19.73 14.95
N SER A 297 3.50 19.02 14.29
CA SER A 297 4.19 19.53 13.09
C SER A 297 3.30 19.60 11.84
N GLY A 298 2.16 18.91 11.84
CA GLY A 298 1.32 18.74 10.65
C GLY A 298 1.88 17.77 9.61
N ALA A 299 3.08 17.22 9.82
CA ALA A 299 3.70 16.25 8.92
C ALA A 299 3.27 14.81 9.28
N ASN A 300 2.69 14.11 8.30
CA ASN A 300 2.11 12.78 8.53
C ASN A 300 3.12 11.76 9.10
N TYR A 301 4.32 11.70 8.52
CA TYR A 301 5.35 10.75 8.95
C TYR A 301 5.87 11.04 10.36
N GLN A 302 6.01 12.31 10.74
CA GLN A 302 6.45 12.70 12.07
C GLN A 302 5.37 12.38 13.12
N GLY A 303 4.11 12.72 12.85
CA GLY A 303 3.00 12.36 13.72
C GLY A 303 2.87 10.84 13.91
N ALA A 304 3.03 10.07 12.83
CA ALA A 304 3.03 8.61 12.89
C ALA A 304 4.20 8.06 13.73
N GLU A 305 5.40 8.63 13.61
CA GLU A 305 6.57 8.23 14.40
C GLU A 305 6.34 8.43 15.90
N ALA A 306 5.75 9.56 16.27
CA ALA A 306 5.40 9.85 17.66
C ALA A 306 4.33 8.89 18.20
N VAL A 307 3.26 8.62 17.44
CA VAL A 307 2.23 7.65 17.84
C VAL A 307 2.80 6.23 17.94
N ALA A 308 3.69 5.83 17.04
CA ALA A 308 4.39 4.55 17.12
C ALA A 308 5.23 4.44 18.42
N GLY A 309 5.81 5.55 18.87
CA GLY A 309 6.52 5.65 20.14
C GLY A 309 5.68 5.30 21.37
N PHE A 310 4.36 5.51 21.34
CA PHE A 310 3.47 5.16 22.45
C PHE A 310 3.49 3.65 22.75
N PHE A 311 3.71 2.82 21.73
CA PHE A 311 3.73 1.36 21.87
C PHE A 311 5.04 0.82 22.45
N LEU A 312 6.05 1.67 22.66
CA LEU A 312 7.33 1.28 23.28
C LEU A 312 7.30 1.31 24.81
N ASP A 313 6.26 1.93 25.40
CA ASP A 313 6.03 2.01 26.84
C ASP A 313 4.53 2.09 27.14
N LEU A 314 3.87 0.94 27.14
CA LEU A 314 2.44 0.81 27.46
C LEU A 314 2.13 0.93 28.96
N GLY A 315 3.16 1.07 29.82
CA GLY A 315 2.94 1.40 31.23
C GLY A 315 2.43 2.83 31.41
N ARG A 316 2.56 3.67 30.38
CA ARG A 316 2.21 5.08 30.40
C ARG A 316 1.09 5.40 29.42
N ASP A 317 0.11 6.15 29.90
CA ASP A 317 -0.92 6.76 29.06
C ASP A 317 -0.41 8.12 28.50
N TYR A 318 -0.38 8.23 27.18
CA TYR A 318 0.05 9.38 26.37
C TYR A 318 -1.14 10.10 25.71
N THR A 319 -2.38 9.81 26.13
CA THR A 319 -3.59 10.45 25.58
C THR A 319 -3.55 11.97 25.70
N ASP A 320 -2.89 12.51 26.72
CA ASP A 320 -2.69 13.94 26.90
C ASP A 320 -1.91 14.58 25.73
N LEU A 321 -0.92 13.89 25.17
CA LEU A 321 -0.17 14.35 24.00
C LEU A 321 -1.06 14.42 22.75
N LEU A 322 -1.95 13.45 22.55
CA LEU A 322 -2.93 13.46 21.46
C LEU A 322 -3.87 14.66 21.61
N VAL A 323 -4.46 14.86 22.79
CA VAL A 323 -5.36 15.99 23.05
C VAL A 323 -4.65 17.33 22.84
N GLN A 324 -3.41 17.45 23.30
CA GLN A 324 -2.58 18.64 23.12
C GLN A 324 -2.18 18.93 21.67
N ALA A 325 -2.13 17.90 20.81
CA ALA A 325 -1.88 18.06 19.38
C ALA A 325 -3.17 18.35 18.60
N GLY A 326 -4.28 17.75 18.99
CA GLY A 326 -5.63 18.09 18.53
C GLY A 326 -5.77 18.06 17.01
N ASP A 327 -6.24 19.17 16.45
CA ASP A 327 -6.50 19.38 15.01
C ASP A 327 -5.23 19.58 14.17
N ARG A 328 -4.07 19.81 14.80
CA ARG A 328 -2.78 19.95 14.10
C ARG A 328 -2.25 18.63 13.55
N MET A 329 -2.72 17.49 14.08
CA MET A 329 -2.39 16.20 13.50
C MET A 329 -3.07 16.04 12.14
N PRO A 330 -2.36 15.53 11.11
CA PRO A 330 -2.94 15.36 9.78
C PRO A 330 -3.93 14.19 9.73
N VAL A 331 -4.91 14.29 8.84
CA VAL A 331 -5.86 13.22 8.54
C VAL A 331 -5.12 12.09 7.81
N CYS A 332 -4.80 11.01 8.53
CA CYS A 332 -4.15 9.82 7.98
C CYS A 332 -4.77 8.55 8.54
N HIS A 333 -5.19 7.65 7.64
CA HIS A 333 -5.82 6.37 7.99
C HIS A 333 -4.89 5.42 8.74
N MET A 334 -3.60 5.38 8.39
CA MET A 334 -2.60 4.56 9.08
C MET A 334 -2.37 5.03 10.51
N THR A 335 -2.20 6.34 10.71
CA THR A 335 -2.09 6.93 12.06
C THR A 335 -3.37 6.73 12.86
N LEU A 336 -4.55 6.90 12.24
CA LEU A 336 -5.83 6.63 12.90
C LEU A 336 -5.95 5.18 13.39
N HIS A 337 -5.46 4.20 12.61
CA HIS A 337 -5.44 2.81 13.03
C HIS A 337 -4.57 2.56 14.26
N MET A 338 -3.38 3.19 14.32
CA MET A 338 -2.53 3.13 15.49
C MET A 338 -3.21 3.78 16.71
N VAL A 339 -3.79 4.97 16.54
CA VAL A 339 -4.52 5.64 17.64
C VAL A 339 -5.74 4.84 18.09
N LYS A 340 -6.48 4.19 17.17
CA LYS A 340 -7.57 3.28 17.52
C LYS A 340 -7.07 2.14 18.39
N ALA A 341 -6.00 1.45 17.98
CA ALA A 341 -5.42 0.35 18.75
C ALA A 341 -4.89 0.84 20.10
N TYR A 342 -4.29 2.03 20.15
CA TYR A 342 -3.81 2.63 21.38
C TYR A 342 -4.96 2.93 22.36
N GLY A 343 -6.03 3.58 21.89
CA GLY A 343 -7.21 3.89 22.71
C GLY A 343 -7.98 2.66 23.20
N ARG A 344 -7.78 1.51 22.55
CA ARG A 344 -8.27 0.19 23.00
C ARG A 344 -7.48 -0.33 24.21
N ILE A 345 -6.17 -0.10 24.23
CA ILE A 345 -5.27 -0.44 25.36
C ILE A 345 -5.50 0.53 26.52
N HIS A 346 -5.46 1.83 26.25
CA HIS A 346 -5.66 2.89 27.23
C HIS A 346 -7.04 3.53 27.02
N ARG A 347 -8.05 2.96 27.69
CA ARG A 347 -9.38 3.55 27.67
C ARG A 347 -9.39 4.84 28.49
N ASN A 348 -9.27 5.98 27.81
CA ASN A 348 -9.23 7.30 28.42
C ASN A 348 -10.29 8.24 27.82
N PRO A 349 -11.25 8.76 28.62
CA PRO A 349 -12.28 9.69 28.13
C PRO A 349 -11.73 10.95 27.45
N ALA A 350 -10.51 11.39 27.79
CA ALA A 350 -9.89 12.55 27.15
C ALA A 350 -9.65 12.34 25.64
N LEU A 351 -9.50 11.10 25.17
CA LEU A 351 -9.36 10.78 23.75
C LEU A 351 -10.57 11.25 22.91
N ALA A 352 -11.76 11.39 23.52
CA ALA A 352 -12.93 11.95 22.86
C ALA A 352 -12.69 13.38 22.36
N GLN A 353 -11.90 14.18 23.08
CA GLN A 353 -11.56 15.55 22.69
C GLN A 353 -10.70 15.57 21.42
N TRP A 354 -9.74 14.64 21.33
CA TRP A 354 -8.95 14.48 20.10
C TRP A 354 -9.81 14.01 18.93
N CYS A 355 -10.75 13.09 19.15
CA CYS A 355 -11.68 12.63 18.12
C CYS A 355 -12.53 13.79 17.56
N ASP A 356 -13.03 14.66 18.43
CA ASP A 356 -13.82 15.83 18.03
C ASP A 356 -12.99 16.87 17.26
N ALA A 357 -11.74 17.09 17.66
CA ALA A 357 -10.82 17.97 16.94
C ALA A 357 -10.51 17.40 15.54
N GLN A 358 -10.17 16.12 15.45
CA GLN A 358 -9.85 15.45 14.19
C GLN A 358 -11.04 15.32 13.25
N ARG A 359 -12.25 15.19 13.77
CA ARG A 359 -13.47 15.19 12.94
C ARG A 359 -13.59 16.46 12.11
N LYS A 360 -13.31 17.63 12.69
CA LYS A 360 -13.32 18.91 11.97
C LYS A 360 -12.29 18.94 10.83
N SER A 361 -11.09 18.40 11.07
CA SER A 361 -10.07 18.26 10.03
C SER A 361 -10.50 17.29 8.93
N ALA A 362 -11.12 16.16 9.30
CA ALA A 362 -11.59 15.14 8.37
C ALA A 362 -12.77 15.62 7.50
N GLU A 363 -13.70 16.40 8.05
CA GLU A 363 -14.84 16.96 7.29
C GLU A 363 -14.37 17.84 6.12
N ASN A 364 -13.25 18.55 6.31
CA ASN A 364 -12.61 19.40 5.30
C ASN A 364 -11.60 18.65 4.40
N PHE A 365 -11.34 17.37 4.67
CA PHE A 365 -10.38 16.59 3.90
C PHE A 365 -11.02 16.07 2.60
N THR A 366 -10.48 16.48 1.46
CA THR A 366 -11.03 16.17 0.13
C THR A 366 -10.21 15.14 -0.64
N ALA A 367 -8.97 14.87 -0.23
CA ALA A 367 -8.15 13.85 -0.88
C ALA A 367 -8.75 12.44 -0.64
N ASN A 368 -8.58 11.55 -1.62
CA ASN A 368 -9.10 10.16 -1.62
C ASN A 368 -10.63 9.99 -1.67
N GLY A 369 -11.39 11.08 -1.82
CA GLY A 369 -12.83 11.03 -2.15
C GLY A 369 -13.78 10.84 -0.95
N PRO A 370 -15.10 10.88 -1.20
CA PRO A 370 -16.13 10.94 -0.14
C PRO A 370 -16.20 9.67 0.73
N LEU A 371 -16.09 8.48 0.14
CA LEU A 371 -16.12 7.21 0.89
C LEU A 371 -14.97 7.10 1.89
N TYR A 372 -13.79 7.62 1.53
CA TYR A 372 -12.65 7.66 2.45
C TYR A 372 -12.96 8.53 3.66
N ARG A 373 -13.48 9.75 3.42
CA ARG A 373 -13.88 10.69 4.47
C ARG A 373 -14.94 10.10 5.40
N GLU A 374 -15.99 9.51 4.85
CA GLU A 374 -17.06 8.86 5.62
C GLU A 374 -16.53 7.71 6.48
N ALA A 375 -15.70 6.85 5.92
CA ALA A 375 -15.10 5.74 6.65
C ALA A 375 -14.12 6.22 7.74
N TYR A 376 -13.43 7.35 7.52
CA TYR A 376 -12.56 7.97 8.53
C TYR A 376 -13.40 8.52 9.70
N ILE A 377 -14.43 9.32 9.41
CA ILE A 377 -15.34 9.88 10.42
C ILE A 377 -16.03 8.77 11.22
N LYS A 378 -16.54 7.73 10.56
CA LYS A 378 -17.16 6.58 11.25
C LYS A 378 -16.21 5.93 12.27
N ARG A 379 -14.92 5.83 11.94
CA ARG A 379 -13.91 5.28 12.86
C ARG A 379 -13.64 6.21 14.05
N LEU A 380 -13.57 7.53 13.83
CA LEU A 380 -13.46 8.52 14.91
C LEU A 380 -14.65 8.41 15.88
N GLU A 381 -15.87 8.29 15.35
CA GLU A 381 -17.07 8.13 16.18
C GLU A 381 -17.05 6.83 16.99
N GLY A 382 -16.63 5.71 16.38
CA GLY A 382 -16.43 4.45 17.10
C GLY A 382 -15.43 4.59 18.25
N MET A 383 -14.27 5.20 17.99
CA MET A 383 -13.24 5.46 19.00
C MET A 383 -13.75 6.36 20.13
N LYS A 384 -14.47 7.43 19.79
CA LYS A 384 -15.08 8.34 20.76
C LYS A 384 -16.07 7.59 21.67
N ARG A 385 -16.97 6.78 21.10
CA ARG A 385 -17.92 5.97 21.88
C ARG A 385 -17.20 5.04 22.84
N TYR A 386 -16.17 4.33 22.38
CA TYR A 386 -15.38 3.42 23.23
C TYR A 386 -14.69 4.15 24.38
N ALA A 387 -14.01 5.27 24.08
CA ALA A 387 -13.32 6.10 25.07
C ALA A 387 -14.23 6.60 26.19
N LEU A 388 -15.51 6.86 25.89
CA LEU A 388 -16.50 7.39 26.83
C LEU A 388 -17.29 6.34 27.63
N GLY A 389 -17.04 5.04 27.44
CA GLY A 389 -17.77 4.00 28.18
C GLY A 389 -18.62 3.04 27.33
N GLY A 390 -18.81 3.33 26.03
CA GLY A 390 -19.57 2.46 25.12
C GLY A 390 -18.82 1.18 24.70
N MET A 391 -19.54 0.22 24.12
CA MET A 391 -18.93 -0.94 23.44
C MET A 391 -18.41 -0.52 22.05
N ASP A 392 -17.29 -1.10 21.60
CA ASP A 392 -16.80 -0.96 20.21
C ASP A 392 -17.66 -1.86 19.32
N GLU A 393 -18.24 -1.30 18.25
CA GLU A 393 -19.03 -2.04 17.23
C GLU A 393 -18.21 -2.24 15.95
#